data_AF-A0A1B6BDB7-F1
#
_entry.id   AF-A0A1B6BDB7-F1
#
_cell.length_a   1.000
_cell.length_b   1.000
_cell.length_c   1.000
_cell.angle_alpha   90.00
_cell.angle_beta   90.00
_cell.angle_gamma   90.00
#
_symmetry.space_group_name_H-M   'P 1'
#
loop_
_entity.id
_entity.type
_entity.pdbx_description
1 polymer ?
#
loop_
_entity_poly.entity_id
_entity_poly.type
_entity_poly.pdbx_seq_one_letter_code
_entity_poly.pdbx_strand_id
1 'polypeptide(L)'
;MKDQWLAALDIRDFHSLDELRGNLLAYVQRYNQSPHASLKGSSPQDRFFSEPERIRRLTDEEIQKHFLLEIERRVSIDCVITIDQIEYEVDYRFAKQRVRLRYSADMASIFIVEHDGTFTPIRLLNKHENAFVKREKLHLYRGEEV
;
A
#
# COMPACT_ATOMS: atom_id res chain seq x y z
N MET A 1 12.64 13.81 20.79
CA MET A 1 11.19 14.05 20.67
C MET A 1 10.37 12.93 21.30
N LYS A 2 10.33 11.70 20.73
CA LYS A 2 9.57 10.56 21.29
C LYS A 2 9.84 10.34 22.78
N ASP A 3 11.11 10.20 23.16
CA ASP A 3 11.48 9.90 24.55
C ASP A 3 11.14 11.07 25.50
N GLN A 4 11.19 12.30 25.00
CA GLN A 4 10.86 13.50 25.78
C GLN A 4 9.35 13.62 26.02
N TRP A 5 8.53 13.27 25.03
CA TRP A 5 7.08 13.19 25.20
C TRP A 5 6.69 12.05 26.14
N LEU A 6 7.24 10.85 25.94
CA LEU A 6 6.96 9.68 26.77
C LEU A 6 7.38 9.89 28.23
N ALA A 7 8.48 10.59 28.49
CA ALA A 7 8.93 10.89 29.85
C ALA A 7 8.00 11.85 30.61
N ALA A 8 7.21 12.66 29.90
CA ALA A 8 6.24 13.58 30.48
C ALA A 8 4.81 13.01 30.50
N LEU A 9 4.63 11.76 30.03
CA LEU A 9 3.34 11.12 29.85
C LEU A 9 2.98 10.27 31.07
N ASP A 10 1.87 10.56 31.74
CA ASP A 10 1.22 9.63 32.66
C ASP A 10 0.02 8.98 31.95
N ILE A 11 0.11 7.68 31.67
CA ILE A 11 -0.95 6.99 30.91
C ILE A 11 -2.28 6.92 31.67
N ARG A 12 -2.25 7.12 33.00
CA ARG A 12 -3.45 7.11 33.86
C ARG A 12 -4.32 8.35 33.69
N ASP A 13 -3.77 9.42 33.11
CA ASP A 13 -4.50 10.67 32.88
C ASP A 13 -5.42 10.61 31.64
N PHE A 14 -5.36 9.51 30.87
CA PHE A 14 -6.10 9.34 29.63
C PHE A 14 -7.19 8.30 29.76
N HIS A 15 -8.41 8.68 29.38
CA HIS A 15 -9.61 7.83 29.46
C HIS A 15 -10.06 7.34 28.08
N SER A 16 -9.39 7.77 27.01
CA SER A 16 -9.62 7.32 25.64
C SER A 16 -8.38 7.45 24.75
N LEU A 17 -8.37 6.74 23.61
CA LEU A 17 -7.33 6.89 22.59
C LEU A 17 -7.34 8.27 21.94
N ASP A 18 -8.50 8.93 21.87
CA ASP A 18 -8.62 10.25 21.27
C ASP A 18 -7.99 11.33 22.17
N GLU A 19 -8.11 11.23 23.49
CA GLU A 19 -7.42 12.10 24.44
C GLU A 19 -5.89 11.96 24.32
N LEU A 20 -5.40 10.71 24.24
CA LEU A 20 -3.97 10.45 24.03
C LEU A 20 -3.48 11.01 22.69
N ARG A 21 -4.26 10.83 21.62
CA ARG A 21 -3.96 11.40 20.29
C ARG A 21 -3.92 12.92 20.33
N GLY A 22 -4.87 13.56 21.02
CA GLY A 22 -4.93 15.01 21.20
C GLY A 22 -3.71 15.56 21.95
N ASN A 23 -3.30 14.89 23.03
CA ASN A 23 -2.11 15.26 23.78
C ASN A 23 -0.83 15.15 22.94
N LEU A 24 -0.67 14.04 22.21
CA LEU A 24 0.46 13.86 21.30
C LEU A 24 0.48 14.96 20.23
N LEU A 25 -0.67 15.25 19.61
CA LEU A 25 -0.78 16.26 18.58
C LEU A 25 -0.37 17.65 19.10
N ALA A 26 -0.86 18.03 20.29
CA ALA A 26 -0.51 19.29 20.93
C ALA A 26 0.99 19.39 21.23
N TYR A 27 1.60 18.30 21.73
CA TYR A 27 3.04 18.25 21.96
C TYR A 27 3.84 18.39 20.65
N VAL A 28 3.48 17.63 19.62
CA VAL A 28 4.13 17.66 18.30
C VAL A 28 4.07 19.06 17.70
N GLN A 29 2.89 19.68 17.73
CA GLN A 29 2.67 21.01 17.21
C GLN A 29 3.54 22.04 17.95
N ARG A 30 3.51 22.03 19.28
CA ARG A 30 4.34 22.92 20.10
C ARG A 30 5.82 22.74 19.82
N TYR A 31 6.30 21.50 19.76
CA TYR A 31 7.70 21.21 19.48
C TYR A 31 8.13 21.74 18.11
N ASN A 32 7.34 21.48 17.07
CA ASN A 32 7.66 21.90 15.70
C ASN A 32 7.59 23.41 15.49
N GLN A 33 6.86 24.14 16.33
CA GLN A 33 6.70 25.60 16.28
C GLN A 33 7.61 26.36 17.25
N SER A 34 8.32 25.66 18.14
CA SER A 34 9.22 26.29 19.10
C SER A 34 10.62 26.48 18.51
N PRO A 35 11.26 27.64 18.71
CA PRO A 35 12.67 27.86 18.38
C PRO A 35 13.58 26.78 18.96
N HIS A 36 14.51 26.26 18.15
CA HIS A 36 15.44 25.23 18.58
C HIS A 36 16.89 25.73 18.50
N ALA A 37 17.68 25.56 19.56
CA ALA A 37 19.06 26.04 19.62
C ALA A 37 19.96 25.43 18.52
N SER A 38 19.78 24.14 18.23
CA SER A 38 20.49 23.46 17.14
C SER A 38 20.12 23.96 15.73
N LEU A 39 18.99 24.65 15.60
CA LEU A 39 18.54 25.29 14.36
C LEU A 39 18.77 26.80 14.37
N LYS A 40 19.74 27.27 15.18
CA LYS A 40 20.10 28.70 15.31
C LYS A 40 18.90 29.59 15.68
N GLY A 41 17.97 29.07 16.48
CA GLY A 41 16.77 29.79 16.89
C GLY A 41 15.59 29.73 15.91
N SER A 42 15.73 29.03 14.78
CA SER A 42 14.61 28.70 13.90
C SER A 42 13.79 27.53 14.46
N SER A 43 12.49 27.46 14.15
CA SER A 43 11.67 26.30 14.48
C SER A 43 11.87 25.15 13.48
N PRO A 44 11.64 23.88 13.87
CA PRO A 44 11.64 22.77 12.91
C PRO A 44 10.72 22.99 11.71
N GLN A 45 9.56 23.62 11.92
CA GLN A 45 8.62 23.97 10.87
C GLN A 45 9.23 24.97 9.87
N ASP A 46 9.81 26.07 10.36
CA ASP A 46 10.41 27.11 9.50
C ASP A 46 11.55 26.54 8.67
N ARG A 47 12.42 25.73 9.29
CA ARG A 47 13.51 25.03 8.58
C ARG A 47 12.98 24.06 7.53
N PHE A 48 11.87 23.37 7.78
CA PHE A 48 11.30 22.44 6.80
C PHE A 48 10.76 23.19 5.57
N PHE A 49 10.13 24.35 5.79
CA PHE A 49 9.57 25.16 4.72
C PHE A 49 10.57 26.13 4.06
N SER A 50 11.80 26.23 4.55
CA SER A 50 12.84 27.07 3.93
C SER A 50 13.43 26.50 2.65
N GLU A 51 13.24 25.21 2.37
CA GLU A 51 13.72 24.53 1.15
C GLU A 51 12.55 23.84 0.40
N PRO A 52 11.49 24.57 0.00
CA PRO A 52 10.27 23.97 -0.54
C PRO A 52 10.52 23.18 -1.84
N GLU A 53 11.49 23.61 -2.66
CA GLU A 53 11.93 22.94 -3.88
C GLU A 53 12.48 21.52 -3.65
N ARG A 54 12.84 21.16 -2.41
CA ARG A 54 13.26 19.79 -2.06
C ARG A 54 12.10 18.88 -1.69
N ILE A 55 10.90 19.42 -1.50
CA ILE A 55 9.71 18.64 -1.13
C ILE A 55 9.13 18.01 -2.39
N ARG A 56 9.37 16.71 -2.57
CA ARG A 56 8.65 15.91 -3.58
C ARG A 56 7.22 15.67 -3.11
N ARG A 57 6.24 16.19 -3.86
CA ARG A 57 4.82 15.87 -3.69
C ARG A 57 4.49 14.63 -4.52
N LEU A 58 3.72 13.72 -3.94
CA LEU A 58 3.14 12.58 -4.64
C LEU A 58 1.68 12.90 -4.95
N THR A 59 1.14 12.33 -6.03
CA THR A 59 -0.30 12.41 -6.29
C THR A 59 -1.07 11.52 -5.33
N ASP A 60 -2.37 11.77 -5.18
CA ASP A 60 -3.22 10.95 -4.31
C ASP A 60 -3.21 9.48 -4.78
N GLU A 61 -3.20 9.23 -6.10
CA GLU A 61 -3.12 7.88 -6.65
C GLU A 61 -1.79 7.17 -6.29
N GLU A 62 -0.66 7.89 -6.33
CA GLU A 62 0.63 7.33 -5.90
C GLU A 62 0.61 6.99 -4.41
N ILE A 63 0.06 7.89 -3.58
CA ILE A 63 -0.06 7.67 -2.14
C ILE A 63 -0.93 6.44 -1.86
N GLN A 64 -2.11 6.32 -2.48
CA GLN A 64 -3.00 5.17 -2.26
C GLN A 64 -2.33 3.84 -2.59
N LYS A 65 -1.52 3.79 -3.67
CA LYS A 65 -0.76 2.58 -4.05
C LYS A 65 0.22 2.11 -2.99
N HIS A 66 0.74 3.00 -2.15
CA HIS A 66 1.66 2.65 -1.05
C HIS A 66 0.96 2.00 0.15
N PHE A 67 -0.35 2.16 0.29
CA PHE A 67 -1.14 1.59 1.39
C PHE A 67 -1.81 0.25 1.04
N LEU A 68 -1.64 -0.24 -0.19
CA LEU A 68 -2.16 -1.54 -0.58
C LEU A 68 -1.43 -2.66 0.16
N LEU A 69 -2.19 -3.63 0.65
CA LEU A 69 -1.68 -4.86 1.26
C LEU A 69 -1.16 -5.79 0.16
N GLU A 70 -0.15 -6.60 0.47
CA GLU A 70 0.49 -7.49 -0.50
C GLU A 70 0.31 -8.96 -0.12
N ILE A 71 0.02 -9.81 -1.11
CA ILE A 71 -0.07 -11.27 -0.93
C ILE A 71 0.33 -12.02 -2.21
N GLU A 72 0.84 -13.24 -2.07
CA GLU A 72 1.09 -14.12 -3.21
C GLU A 72 0.03 -15.21 -3.35
N ARG A 73 -0.39 -15.45 -4.59
CA ARG A 73 -1.32 -16.53 -4.94
C ARG A 73 -0.92 -17.20 -6.26
N ARG A 74 -1.28 -18.48 -6.38
CA ARG A 74 -1.14 -19.23 -7.63
C ARG A 74 -2.44 -19.12 -8.42
N VAL A 75 -2.35 -18.71 -9.67
CA VAL A 75 -3.49 -18.68 -10.59
C VAL A 75 -3.84 -20.11 -11.01
N SER A 76 -5.11 -20.48 -10.92
CA SER A 76 -5.59 -21.78 -11.38
C SER A 76 -5.47 -21.92 -12.90
N ILE A 77 -5.67 -23.14 -13.41
CA ILE A 77 -5.76 -23.36 -14.86
C ILE A 77 -7.00 -22.67 -15.47
N ASP A 78 -8.01 -22.43 -14.64
CA ASP A 78 -9.24 -21.75 -15.01
C ASP A 78 -9.17 -20.24 -14.88
N CYS A 79 -7.94 -19.72 -14.70
CA CYS A 79 -7.65 -18.28 -14.60
C CYS A 79 -8.37 -17.62 -13.41
N VAL A 80 -8.43 -18.35 -12.29
CA VAL A 80 -9.07 -17.91 -11.05
C VAL A 80 -8.06 -17.87 -9.90
N ILE A 81 -8.19 -16.86 -9.04
CA ILE A 81 -7.53 -16.80 -7.73
C ILE A 81 -8.61 -16.73 -6.64
N THR A 82 -8.33 -17.35 -5.49
CA THR A 82 -9.15 -17.24 -4.29
C THR A 82 -8.44 -16.46 -3.18
N ILE A 83 -9.12 -15.45 -2.63
CA ILE A 83 -8.70 -14.67 -1.47
C ILE A 83 -9.88 -14.66 -0.51
N ASP A 84 -9.68 -15.13 0.73
CA ASP A 84 -10.73 -15.20 1.76
C ASP A 84 -12.06 -15.82 1.28
N GLN A 85 -11.96 -16.96 0.56
CA GLN A 85 -13.07 -17.69 -0.06
C GLN A 85 -13.80 -16.98 -1.21
N ILE A 86 -13.37 -15.78 -1.57
CA ILE A 86 -13.90 -15.03 -2.71
C ILE A 86 -13.03 -15.33 -3.95
N GLU A 87 -13.71 -15.62 -5.07
CA GLU A 87 -13.07 -15.97 -6.34
C GLU A 87 -12.98 -14.73 -7.26
N TYR A 88 -11.80 -14.54 -7.84
CA TYR A 88 -11.49 -13.44 -8.76
C TYR A 88 -11.00 -13.98 -10.09
N GLU A 89 -11.45 -13.35 -11.16
CA GLU A 89 -11.04 -13.64 -12.53
C GLU A 89 -9.74 -12.92 -12.87
N VAL A 90 -8.83 -13.66 -13.49
CA VAL A 90 -7.49 -13.23 -13.86
C VAL A 90 -7.29 -13.45 -15.36
N ASP A 91 -6.48 -12.61 -16.00
CA ASP A 91 -6.10 -12.81 -17.40
C ASP A 91 -5.38 -14.16 -17.61
N TYR A 92 -5.71 -14.85 -18.70
CA TYR A 92 -5.19 -16.19 -19.01
C TYR A 92 -3.67 -16.23 -19.14
N ARG A 93 -3.00 -15.11 -19.43
CA ARG A 93 -1.54 -15.02 -19.48
C ARG A 93 -0.87 -15.45 -18.17
N PHE A 94 -1.56 -15.29 -17.03
CA PHE A 94 -1.04 -15.65 -15.71
C PHE A 94 -1.39 -17.07 -15.29
N ALA A 95 -2.11 -17.85 -16.11
CA ALA A 95 -2.54 -19.20 -15.76
C ALA A 95 -1.38 -20.08 -15.30
N LYS A 96 -1.57 -20.79 -14.17
CA LYS A 96 -0.56 -21.65 -13.50
C LYS A 96 0.68 -20.92 -12.95
N GLN A 97 0.74 -19.60 -13.02
CA GLN A 97 1.84 -18.81 -12.46
C GLN A 97 1.56 -18.41 -11.01
N ARG A 98 2.62 -18.13 -10.25
CA ARG A 98 2.51 -17.45 -8.96
C ARG A 98 2.61 -15.95 -9.22
N VAL A 99 1.61 -15.20 -8.79
CA VAL A 99 1.56 -13.75 -8.96
C VAL A 99 1.54 -13.06 -7.60
N ARG A 100 2.16 -11.88 -7.56
CA ARG A 100 2.02 -10.95 -6.44
C ARG A 100 0.77 -10.11 -6.67
N LEU A 101 -0.03 -9.98 -5.62
CA LEU A 101 -1.26 -9.22 -5.61
C LEU A 101 -1.12 -8.05 -4.66
N ARG A 102 -1.72 -6.93 -5.02
CA ARG A 102 -1.93 -5.79 -4.13
C ARG A 102 -3.40 -5.47 -4.03
N TYR A 103 -3.89 -5.21 -2.82
CA TYR A 103 -5.31 -4.96 -2.59
C TYR A 103 -5.55 -3.94 -1.49
N SER A 104 -6.68 -3.24 -1.57
CA SER A 104 -7.12 -2.35 -0.50
C SER A 104 -7.60 -3.16 0.71
N ALA A 105 -7.45 -2.62 1.92
CA ALA A 105 -7.79 -3.35 3.15
C ALA A 105 -9.28 -3.76 3.24
N ASP A 106 -10.15 -3.06 2.52
CA ASP A 106 -11.58 -3.35 2.36
C ASP A 106 -11.90 -4.31 1.19
N MET A 107 -10.88 -4.80 0.48
CA MET A 107 -10.98 -5.65 -0.72
C MET A 107 -11.75 -5.03 -1.90
N ALA A 108 -12.02 -3.71 -1.88
CA ALA A 108 -12.73 -3.02 -2.97
C ALA A 108 -11.92 -2.96 -4.27
N SER A 109 -10.60 -2.98 -4.18
CA SER A 109 -9.69 -2.95 -5.32
C SER A 109 -8.59 -3.99 -5.16
N ILE A 110 -8.37 -4.79 -6.21
CA ILE A 110 -7.37 -5.86 -6.23
C ILE A 110 -6.63 -5.82 -7.56
N PHE A 111 -5.32 -5.95 -7.49
CA PHE A 111 -4.42 -5.81 -8.61
C PHE A 111 -3.39 -6.93 -8.63
N ILE A 112 -2.99 -7.35 -9.83
CA ILE A 112 -1.76 -8.09 -10.07
C ILE A 112 -0.62 -7.09 -10.24
N VAL A 113 0.51 -7.37 -9.59
CA VAL A 113 1.76 -6.63 -9.77
C VAL A 113 2.50 -7.19 -10.98
N GLU A 114 2.58 -6.41 -12.03
CA GLU A 114 3.31 -6.73 -13.26
C GLU A 114 4.83 -6.65 -13.05
N HIS A 115 5.60 -7.19 -14.00
CA HIS A 115 7.07 -7.18 -13.93
C HIS A 115 7.65 -5.76 -13.99
N ASP A 116 6.99 -4.83 -14.69
CA ASP A 116 7.37 -3.42 -14.79
C ASP A 116 6.94 -2.59 -13.56
N GLY A 117 6.29 -3.22 -12.58
CA GLY A 117 5.77 -2.57 -11.37
C GLY A 117 4.41 -1.90 -11.55
N THR A 118 3.78 -2.02 -12.72
CA THR A 118 2.40 -1.56 -12.93
C THR A 118 1.38 -2.52 -12.30
N PHE A 119 0.15 -2.03 -12.13
CA PHE A 119 -0.93 -2.75 -11.47
C PHE A 119 -2.06 -3.03 -12.44
N THR A 120 -2.31 -4.32 -12.69
CA THR A 120 -3.40 -4.79 -13.55
C THR A 120 -4.59 -5.16 -12.67
N PRO A 121 -5.74 -4.45 -12.75
CA PRO A 121 -6.90 -4.74 -11.91
C PRO A 121 -7.50 -6.10 -12.23
N ILE A 122 -7.94 -6.82 -11.21
CA ILE A 122 -8.71 -8.06 -11.33
C ILE A 122 -10.09 -7.88 -10.73
N ARG A 123 -11.07 -8.63 -11.22
CA ARG A 123 -12.49 -8.48 -10.86
C ARG A 123 -13.04 -9.75 -10.23
N LEU A 124 -14.18 -9.63 -9.55
CA LEU A 124 -14.93 -10.78 -9.06
C LEU A 124 -15.25 -11.73 -10.20
N LEU A 125 -15.15 -13.03 -9.93
CA LEU A 125 -15.39 -14.07 -10.91
C LEU A 125 -16.84 -14.07 -11.38
N ASN A 126 -17.05 -13.88 -12.68
CA ASN A 126 -18.30 -14.26 -13.34
C ASN A 126 -18.17 -15.68 -13.90
N LYS A 127 -18.78 -16.65 -13.21
CA LYS A 127 -18.65 -18.08 -13.57
C LYS A 127 -19.16 -18.40 -14.97
N HIS A 128 -20.22 -17.73 -15.40
CA HIS A 128 -20.80 -17.95 -16.72
C HIS A 128 -19.86 -17.40 -17.80
N GLU A 129 -19.45 -16.14 -17.69
CA GLU A 129 -18.53 -15.53 -18.67
C GLU A 129 -17.19 -16.29 -18.74
N ASN A 130 -16.57 -16.59 -17.60
CA ASN A 130 -15.27 -17.26 -17.54
C ASN A 130 -15.27 -18.65 -18.20
N ALA A 131 -16.42 -19.34 -18.21
CA ALA A 131 -16.58 -20.64 -18.86
C ALA A 131 -16.50 -20.54 -20.40
N PHE A 132 -16.88 -19.42 -20.99
CA PHE A 132 -16.86 -19.19 -22.44
C PHE A 132 -15.61 -18.46 -22.94
N VAL A 133 -14.73 -18.00 -22.04
CA VAL A 133 -13.48 -17.32 -22.42
C VAL A 133 -12.57 -18.31 -23.16
N LYS A 134 -12.19 -17.95 -24.40
CA LYS A 134 -11.19 -18.68 -25.17
C LYS A 134 -9.80 -18.44 -24.58
N ARG A 135 -9.13 -19.51 -24.19
CA ARG A 135 -7.79 -19.49 -23.60
C ARG A 135 -6.80 -19.98 -24.64
N GLU A 136 -6.09 -19.06 -25.28
CA GLU A 136 -5.04 -19.44 -26.24
C GLU A 136 -3.88 -20.08 -25.47
N LYS A 137 -3.55 -21.33 -25.85
CA LYS A 137 -2.36 -21.99 -25.32
C LYS A 137 -1.15 -21.36 -25.98
N LEU A 138 -0.50 -20.42 -25.28
CA LEU A 138 0.86 -19.98 -25.63
C LEU A 138 1.77 -21.21 -25.56
N HIS A 139 2.04 -21.83 -26.71
CA HIS A 139 3.10 -22.81 -26.85
C HIS A 139 4.42 -22.03 -26.84
N LEU A 140 5.01 -21.88 -25.67
CA LEU A 140 6.43 -21.54 -25.59
C LEU A 140 7.17 -22.71 -26.24
N TYR A 141 7.80 -22.45 -27.38
CA TYR A 141 8.46 -23.47 -28.19
C TYR A 141 9.46 -24.26 -27.34
N ARG A 142 9.44 -25.58 -27.56
CA ARG A 142 10.33 -26.61 -27.00
C ARG A 142 11.79 -26.13 -27.09
N GLY A 143 12.53 -26.26 -25.98
CA GLY A 143 13.96 -25.97 -25.93
C GLY A 143 14.70 -26.62 -27.08
N GLU A 144 15.58 -25.85 -27.71
CA GLU A 144 16.55 -26.36 -28.67
C GLU A 144 17.45 -27.37 -27.93
N GLU A 145 17.39 -28.63 -28.38
CA GLU A 145 18.43 -29.61 -28.08
C GLU A 145 19.72 -29.13 -28.76
N VAL A 146 20.77 -28.91 -27.97
CA VAL A 146 22.16 -28.89 -28.43
C VAL A 146 22.92 -29.93 -27.64
#